data_AF-A0A1V4DKX4-F1
#
_entry.id   AF-A0A1V4DKX4-F1
#
_cell.length_a   1.000
_cell.length_b   1.000
_cell.length_c   1.000
_cell.angle_alpha   90.00
_cell.angle_beta   90.00
_cell.angle_gamma   90.00
#
_symmetry.space_group_name_H-M   'P 1'
#
loop_
_entity.id
_entity.type
_entity.pdbx_description
1 polymer ?
#
loop_
_entity_poly.entity_id
_entity_poly.type
_entity_poly.pdbx_seq_one_letter_code
_entity_poly.pdbx_strand_id
1 'polypeptide(L)'
;RREYVETLGTYRNRDGGFWVASTDPLAADQALTGTTPTDQVHAAALLTDGAADAVTRYRLVTWRQLLDVLVQDGPTALIRKVREAERSDPHGERWPRSKTHDDATAANVMVHE
;
A
#
# COMPACT_ATOMS: atom_id res chain seq x y z
N ARG A 1 -20.65 4.93 2.15
CA ARG A 1 -19.44 5.28 1.33
C ARG A 1 -18.98 6.72 1.53
N ARG A 2 -19.86 7.74 1.38
CA ARG A 2 -19.51 9.16 1.58
C ARG A 2 -19.10 9.47 3.02
N GLU A 3 -19.89 9.05 4.00
CA GLU A 3 -19.59 9.21 5.44
C GLU A 3 -18.25 8.56 5.86
N TYR A 4 -17.94 7.39 5.30
CA TYR A 4 -16.64 6.72 5.50
C TYR A 4 -15.47 7.57 4.98
N VAL A 5 -15.61 8.18 3.79
CA VAL A 5 -14.59 9.07 3.20
C VAL A 5 -14.43 10.34 4.02
N GLU A 6 -15.55 10.97 4.37
CA GLU A 6 -15.57 12.19 5.16
C GLU A 6 -14.91 11.97 6.52
N THR A 7 -15.26 10.87 7.19
CA THR A 7 -14.61 10.47 8.45
C THR A 7 -13.11 10.24 8.28
N LEU A 8 -12.66 9.51 7.26
CA LEU A 8 -11.21 9.35 7.04
C LEU A 8 -10.51 10.68 6.72
N GLY A 9 -11.19 11.58 6.01
CA GLY A 9 -10.69 12.93 5.73
C GLY A 9 -10.47 13.74 7.01
N THR A 10 -11.31 13.56 8.04
CA THR A 10 -11.15 14.22 9.34
C THR A 10 -10.06 13.63 10.24
N TYR A 11 -9.34 12.59 9.81
CA TYR A 11 -8.15 12.08 10.51
C TYR A 11 -6.87 12.14 9.67
N ARG A 12 -6.95 12.44 8.38
CA ARG A 12 -5.77 12.53 7.52
C ARG A 12 -4.98 13.82 7.79
N ASN A 13 -3.65 13.71 7.78
CA ASN A 13 -2.65 14.77 7.88
C ASN A 13 -2.92 15.74 9.04
N ARG A 14 -3.06 15.19 10.24
CA ARG A 14 -3.26 15.94 11.48
C ARG A 14 -2.76 15.14 12.67
N ASP A 15 -2.41 15.85 13.74
CA ASP A 15 -2.06 15.24 15.02
C ASP A 15 -3.21 14.40 15.57
N GLY A 16 -2.86 13.25 16.16
CA GLY A 16 -3.83 12.25 16.64
C GLY A 16 -4.55 11.47 15.54
N GLY A 17 -4.24 11.75 14.27
CA GLY A 17 -4.74 11.04 13.11
C GLY A 17 -3.68 10.16 12.44
N PHE A 18 -3.65 10.17 11.12
CA PHE A 18 -2.64 9.47 10.32
C PHE A 18 -2.07 10.36 9.23
N TRP A 19 -0.80 10.16 8.91
CA TRP A 19 -0.06 10.94 7.93
C TRP A 19 0.05 10.19 6.60
N VAL A 20 -0.21 10.89 5.51
CA VAL A 20 -0.08 10.40 4.13
C VAL A 20 0.72 11.43 3.35
N ALA A 21 1.74 10.97 2.63
CA ALA A 21 2.49 11.80 1.69
C ALA A 21 1.51 12.43 0.68
N SER A 22 1.33 13.74 0.77
CA SER A 22 0.34 14.50 0.01
C SER A 22 0.84 15.93 -0.20
N THR A 23 -0.06 16.87 -0.47
CA THR A 23 0.28 18.26 -0.80
C THR A 23 0.73 19.09 0.40
N ASP A 24 0.43 18.66 1.62
CA ASP A 24 0.90 19.34 2.83
C ASP A 24 2.36 18.93 3.12
N PRO A 25 3.33 19.87 3.06
CA PRO A 25 4.73 19.55 3.30
C PRO A 25 4.99 19.01 4.72
N LEU A 26 4.15 19.35 5.70
CA LEU A 26 4.28 18.81 7.08
C LEU A 26 4.15 17.29 7.11
N ALA A 27 3.45 16.68 6.14
CA ALA A 27 3.36 15.23 6.06
C ALA A 27 4.72 14.56 5.83
N ALA A 28 5.67 15.25 5.19
CA ALA A 28 7.02 14.74 5.00
C ALA A 28 7.82 14.70 6.32
N ASP A 29 7.62 15.69 7.20
CA ASP A 29 8.27 15.75 8.51
C ASP A 29 7.80 14.64 9.46
N GLN A 30 6.66 14.02 9.13
CA GLN A 30 6.04 12.95 9.91
C GLN A 30 6.39 11.55 9.36
N ALA A 31 7.26 11.49 8.35
CA ALA A 31 7.70 10.23 7.77
C ALA A 31 8.47 9.39 8.79
N LEU A 32 8.17 8.09 8.83
CA LEU A 32 8.99 7.12 9.56
C LEU A 32 10.24 6.81 8.73
N THR A 33 11.40 7.20 9.25
CA THR A 33 12.70 6.98 8.60
C THR A 33 13.55 5.99 9.38
N GLY A 34 14.42 5.27 8.66
CA GLY A 34 15.41 4.38 9.25
C GLY A 34 16.44 3.98 8.21
N THR A 35 17.48 3.30 8.66
CA THR A 35 18.53 2.76 7.78
C THR A 35 18.83 1.31 8.14
N THR A 36 19.28 0.55 7.15
CA THR A 36 19.77 -0.81 7.32
C THR A 36 21.00 -1.00 6.43
N PRO A 37 22.00 -1.78 6.86
CA PRO A 37 23.13 -2.14 6.01
C PRO A 37 22.65 -2.86 4.74
N THR A 38 23.28 -2.56 3.60
CA THR A 38 22.88 -3.11 2.29
C THR A 38 23.21 -4.59 2.16
N ASP A 39 24.28 -5.06 2.82
CA ASP A 39 24.68 -6.48 2.93
C ASP A 39 23.63 -7.34 3.67
N GLN A 40 22.68 -6.72 4.37
CA GLN A 40 21.58 -7.40 5.05
C GLN A 40 20.27 -7.38 4.24
N VAL A 41 20.24 -6.73 3.07
CA VAL A 41 19.04 -6.58 2.24
C VAL A 41 19.24 -7.32 0.93
N HIS A 42 18.30 -8.20 0.58
CA HIS A 42 18.33 -8.95 -0.68
C HIS A 42 17.40 -8.35 -1.74
N ALA A 43 16.33 -7.68 -1.29
CA ALA A 43 15.36 -7.02 -2.15
C ALA A 43 14.70 -5.88 -1.38
N ALA A 44 14.31 -4.85 -2.11
CA ALA A 44 13.52 -3.73 -1.60
C ALA A 44 12.33 -3.44 -2.53
N ALA A 45 11.24 -2.96 -1.96
CA ALA A 45 10.06 -2.57 -2.70
C ALA A 45 9.50 -1.22 -2.22
N LEU A 46 9.00 -0.42 -3.16
CA LEU A 46 8.25 0.79 -2.91
C LEU A 46 6.84 0.62 -3.46
N LEU A 47 5.84 0.99 -2.66
CA LEU A 47 4.43 0.72 -2.92
C LEU A 47 3.60 1.99 -2.69
N THR A 48 2.59 2.23 -3.52
CA THR A 48 1.46 3.08 -3.13
C THR A 48 0.51 2.31 -2.21
N ASP A 49 -0.39 3.02 -1.52
CA ASP A 49 -1.42 2.42 -0.68
C ASP A 49 -2.31 1.43 -1.47
N GLY A 50 -2.68 1.76 -2.71
CA GLY A 50 -3.42 0.87 -3.59
C GLY A 50 -2.73 -0.46 -3.89
N ALA A 51 -1.39 -0.50 -3.93
CA ALA A 51 -0.63 -1.75 -4.08
C ALA A 51 -0.47 -2.49 -2.73
N ALA A 52 -0.23 -1.72 -1.66
CA ALA A 52 -0.12 -2.24 -0.29
C ALA A 52 -1.43 -2.89 0.21
N ASP A 53 -2.58 -2.51 -0.36
CA ASP A 53 -3.90 -3.05 -0.03
C ASP A 53 -4.02 -4.57 -0.18
N ALA A 54 -3.14 -5.23 -0.95
CA ALA A 54 -3.01 -6.69 -0.92
C ALA A 54 -2.75 -7.25 0.49
N VAL A 55 -2.02 -6.51 1.32
CA VAL A 55 -1.72 -6.84 2.73
C VAL A 55 -2.63 -6.07 3.67
N THR A 56 -2.82 -4.77 3.49
CA THR A 56 -3.49 -3.89 4.46
C THR A 56 -5.01 -4.03 4.47
N ARG A 57 -5.67 -3.90 3.31
CA ARG A 57 -7.13 -3.95 3.24
C ARG A 57 -7.64 -5.36 2.99
N TYR A 58 -7.11 -6.01 1.96
CA TYR A 58 -7.63 -7.26 1.43
C TYR A 58 -7.09 -8.50 2.16
N ARG A 59 -5.98 -8.35 2.91
CA ARG A 59 -5.37 -9.41 3.74
C ARG A 59 -5.10 -10.70 2.93
N LEU A 60 -4.75 -10.56 1.66
CA LEU A 60 -4.52 -11.68 0.73
C LEU A 60 -3.17 -12.35 0.96
N VAL A 61 -2.18 -11.56 1.40
CA VAL A 61 -0.80 -11.98 1.63
C VAL A 61 -0.24 -11.25 2.85
N THR A 62 0.81 -11.80 3.44
CA THR A 62 1.68 -11.10 4.40
C THR A 62 2.68 -10.21 3.68
N TRP A 63 3.36 -9.30 4.38
CA TRP A 63 4.44 -8.48 3.81
C TRP A 63 5.57 -9.31 3.18
N ARG A 64 5.95 -10.43 3.82
CA ARG A 64 6.96 -11.35 3.28
C ARG A 64 6.50 -11.98 1.97
N GLN A 65 5.28 -12.51 1.94
CA GLN A 65 4.70 -13.09 0.72
C GLN A 65 4.51 -12.06 -0.39
N LEU A 66 4.23 -10.79 -0.06
CA LEU A 66 4.18 -9.72 -1.04
C LEU A 66 5.56 -9.52 -1.70
N LEU A 67 6.64 -9.49 -0.91
CA LEU A 67 8.00 -9.42 -1.47
C LEU A 67 8.32 -10.65 -2.33
N ASP A 68 7.93 -11.85 -1.89
CA ASP A 68 8.11 -13.07 -2.69
C ASP A 68 7.42 -12.97 -4.05
N VAL A 69 6.18 -12.46 -4.10
CA VAL A 69 5.44 -12.21 -5.36
C VAL A 69 6.17 -11.19 -6.22
N LEU A 70 6.66 -10.09 -5.65
CA LEU A 70 7.39 -9.07 -6.41
C LEU A 70 8.70 -9.61 -7.01
N VAL A 71 9.42 -10.43 -6.27
CA VAL A 71 10.69 -11.02 -6.73
C VAL A 71 10.45 -12.11 -7.78
N GLN A 72 9.45 -12.97 -7.58
CA GLN A 72 9.22 -14.14 -8.43
C GLN A 72 8.38 -13.81 -9.67
N ASP A 73 7.29 -13.07 -9.48
CA ASP A 73 6.25 -12.84 -10.50
C ASP A 73 6.18 -11.39 -10.99
N GLY A 74 6.89 -10.48 -10.32
CA GLY A 74 6.97 -9.06 -10.65
C GLY A 74 5.76 -8.21 -10.20
N PRO A 75 5.86 -6.88 -10.34
CA PRO A 75 4.81 -5.93 -9.92
C PRO A 75 3.44 -6.20 -10.53
N THR A 76 3.38 -6.57 -11.81
CA THR A 76 2.12 -6.84 -12.52
C THR A 76 1.31 -7.95 -11.84
N ALA A 77 1.98 -8.99 -11.31
CA ALA A 77 1.31 -10.07 -10.61
C ALA A 77 0.71 -9.62 -9.27
N LEU A 78 1.40 -8.74 -8.54
CA LEU A 78 0.86 -8.13 -7.33
C LEU A 78 -0.38 -7.28 -7.64
N ILE A 79 -0.30 -6.40 -8.64
CA ILE A 79 -1.43 -5.56 -9.05
C ILE A 79 -2.61 -6.43 -9.49
N ARG A 80 -2.36 -7.54 -10.20
CA ARG A 80 -3.42 -8.48 -10.59
C ARG A 80 -4.15 -9.05 -9.37
N LYS A 81 -3.46 -9.45 -8.30
CA LYS A 81 -4.08 -9.95 -7.05
C LYS A 81 -4.99 -8.90 -6.40
N VAL A 82 -4.53 -7.64 -6.35
CA VAL A 82 -5.33 -6.50 -5.87
C VAL A 82 -6.62 -6.37 -6.69
N ARG A 83 -6.49 -6.38 -8.01
CA ARG A 83 -7.64 -6.23 -8.92
C ARG A 83 -8.61 -7.42 -8.86
N GLU A 84 -8.12 -8.63 -8.61
CA GLU A 84 -8.95 -9.82 -8.38
C GLU A 84 -9.83 -9.65 -7.13
N ALA A 85 -9.25 -9.19 -6.01
CA ALA A 85 -10.02 -8.90 -4.80
C ALA A 85 -11.06 -7.80 -5.02
N GLU A 86 -10.68 -6.71 -5.69
CA GLU A 86 -11.59 -5.60 -6.00
C GLU A 86 -12.77 -6.03 -6.88
N ARG A 87 -12.52 -6.85 -7.91
CA ARG A 87 -13.57 -7.40 -8.78
C ARG A 87 -14.49 -8.39 -8.08
N SER A 88 -13.98 -9.12 -7.08
CA SER A 88 -14.80 -10.03 -6.28
C SER A 88 -15.75 -9.32 -5.31
N ASP A 89 -15.55 -8.01 -5.09
CA ASP A 89 -16.32 -7.19 -4.16
C ASP A 89 -16.59 -5.80 -4.76
N PRO A 90 -17.32 -5.70 -5.90
CA PRO A 90 -17.42 -4.46 -6.68
C PRO A 90 -18.04 -3.29 -5.90
N HIS A 91 -18.87 -3.59 -4.90
CA HIS A 91 -19.56 -2.61 -4.06
C HIS A 91 -18.83 -2.28 -2.76
N GLY A 92 -17.79 -3.04 -2.39
CA GLY A 92 -17.05 -2.80 -1.15
C GLY A 92 -17.79 -3.27 0.10
N GLU A 93 -18.59 -4.33 -0.01
CA GLU A 93 -19.35 -4.89 1.11
C GLU A 93 -18.43 -5.71 2.01
N ARG A 94 -17.56 -6.54 1.41
CA ARG A 94 -16.57 -7.33 2.15
C ARG A 94 -15.42 -6.46 2.65
N TRP A 95 -14.93 -5.56 1.79
CA TRP A 95 -13.85 -4.65 2.11
C TRP A 95 -14.29 -3.20 1.87
N PRO A 96 -14.83 -2.53 2.90
CA PRO A 96 -15.28 -1.14 2.82
C PRO A 96 -14.22 -0.21 2.25
N ARG A 97 -14.59 0.52 1.20
CA ARG A 97 -13.71 1.47 0.49
C ARG A 97 -14.50 2.50 -0.30
N SER A 98 -13.90 3.64 -0.57
CA SER A 98 -14.52 4.80 -1.21
C SER A 98 -14.69 4.68 -2.73
N LYS A 99 -13.83 3.88 -3.36
CA LYS A 99 -13.80 3.60 -4.80
C LYS A 99 -13.49 2.12 -5.01
N THR A 100 -13.94 1.57 -6.15
CA THR A 100 -13.73 0.14 -6.43
C THR A 100 -12.26 -0.17 -6.69
N HIS A 101 -11.56 0.72 -7.40
CA HIS A 101 -10.14 0.62 -7.72
C HIS A 101 -9.38 1.85 -7.23
N ASP A 102 -8.27 1.64 -6.52
CA ASP A 102 -7.26 2.68 -6.26
C ASP A 102 -6.12 2.63 -7.29
N ASP A 103 -5.42 3.74 -7.45
CA ASP A 103 -4.17 3.78 -8.19
C ASP A 103 -3.14 2.94 -7.44
N ALA A 104 -2.61 1.93 -8.12
CA ALA A 104 -1.77 0.92 -7.50
C ALA A 104 -0.46 0.84 -8.29
N THR A 105 0.63 1.23 -7.63
CA THR A 105 1.98 1.22 -8.19
C THR A 105 2.91 0.46 -7.26
N ALA A 106 3.75 -0.39 -7.85
CA ALA A 106 4.79 -1.11 -7.16
C ALA A 106 6.07 -1.08 -7.98
N ALA A 107 7.19 -0.81 -7.33
CA ALA A 107 8.53 -0.94 -7.89
C ALA A 107 9.36 -1.81 -6.95
N ASN A 108 10.16 -2.71 -7.50
CA ASN A 108 11.06 -3.55 -6.72
C ASN A 108 12.45 -3.59 -7.35
N VAL A 109 13.45 -3.73 -6.49
CA VAL A 109 14.85 -3.90 -6.88
C VAL A 109 15.44 -5.08 -6.12
N MET A 110 16.26 -5.86 -6.80
CA MET A 110 17.17 -6.79 -6.15
C MET A 110 18.37 -6.00 -5.67
N VAL A 111 18.76 -6.22 -4.42
CA VAL A 111 19.97 -5.63 -3.86
C VAL A 111 21.03 -6.71 -3.96
N HIS A 112 21.97 -6.51 -4.88
CA HIS A 112 23.14 -7.34 -5.04
C HIS A 112 24.34 -6.62 -4.40
N GLU A 113 25.28 -7.39 -3.85
CA GLU A 113 26.60 -6.87 -3.45
C GLU A 113 27.39 -6.31 -4.66
#